data_AF-V9F2I7-F1
#
_entry.id   AF-V9F2I7-F1
#
_cell.length_a   1.000
_cell.length_b   1.000
_cell.length_c   1.000
_cell.angle_alpha   90.00
_cell.angle_beta   90.00
_cell.angle_gamma   90.00
#
_symmetry.space_group_name_H-M   'P 1'
#
loop_
_entity.id
_entity.type
_entity.pdbx_description
1 polymer ?
#
loop_
_entity_poly.entity_id
_entity_poly.type
_entity_poly.pdbx_seq_one_letter_code
_entity_poly.pdbx_strand_id
1 'polypeptide(L)'
;MLDLEERWNRIQVGRQGSYSIERVESLHHYCKTTSRTRVILICILTPLPALCLAVLLECIPLSSPSEGWQANWLFWIRFNMMGLTINFAAVAQLKLFVPSLTVTFKKVLITSIGASVAL
;
A
#
# COMPACT_ATOMS: atom_id res chain seq x y z
N MET A 1 26.41 -21.53 16.13
CA MET A 1 26.61 -20.51 15.07
C MET A 1 25.86 -20.91 13.80
N LEU A 2 26.09 -22.12 13.26
CA LEU A 2 25.37 -22.68 12.11
C LEU A 2 23.84 -22.64 12.23
N ASP A 3 23.29 -22.94 13.41
CA ASP A 3 21.83 -22.99 13.62
C ASP A 3 21.15 -21.60 13.57
N LEU A 4 21.86 -20.54 13.98
CA LEU A 4 21.36 -19.15 13.86
C LEU A 4 21.40 -18.69 12.41
N GLU A 5 22.44 -19.06 11.67
CA GLU A 5 22.60 -18.71 10.27
C GLU A 5 21.55 -19.42 9.40
N GLU A 6 21.25 -20.68 9.68
CA GLU A 6 20.15 -21.38 9.01
C GLU A 6 18.77 -20.77 9.31
N ARG A 7 18.49 -20.45 10.58
CA ARG A 7 17.23 -19.80 10.97
C ARG A 7 17.11 -18.43 10.32
N TRP A 8 18.19 -17.66 10.27
CA TRP A 8 18.25 -16.36 9.60
C TRP A 8 18.01 -16.50 8.08
N ASN A 9 18.67 -17.46 7.43
CA ASN A 9 18.50 -17.73 6.01
C ASN A 9 17.08 -18.24 5.66
N ARG A 10 16.44 -19.01 6.54
CA ARG A 10 15.03 -19.42 6.39
C ARG A 10 14.05 -18.25 6.50
N ILE A 11 14.38 -17.22 7.28
CA ILE A 11 13.54 -16.04 7.50
C ILE A 11 13.79 -14.94 6.44
N GLN A 12 14.88 -15.02 5.67
CA GLN A 12 15.14 -14.10 4.55
C GLN A 12 14.11 -14.28 3.41
N VAL A 13 13.01 -13.54 3.51
CA VAL A 13 11.95 -13.42 2.50
C VAL A 13 12.53 -13.08 1.12
N GLY A 14 13.61 -12.30 1.06
CA GLY A 14 14.29 -11.93 -0.19
C GLY A 14 15.00 -13.08 -0.93
N ARG A 15 15.34 -14.19 -0.24
CA ARG A 15 15.89 -15.41 -0.85
C ARG A 15 14.83 -16.51 -1.08
N GLN A 16 13.71 -16.43 -0.37
CA GLN A 16 12.57 -17.35 -0.49
C GLN A 16 11.56 -16.92 -1.56
N GLY A 17 11.81 -15.80 -2.26
CA GLY A 17 11.17 -15.51 -3.53
C GLY A 17 11.64 -16.53 -4.56
N SER A 18 11.09 -17.74 -4.51
CA SER A 18 11.21 -18.71 -5.58
C SER A 18 10.72 -17.98 -6.83
N TYR A 19 11.64 -17.56 -7.69
CA TYR A 19 11.31 -17.03 -9.00
C TYR A 19 10.76 -18.21 -9.78
N SER A 20 9.46 -18.43 -9.62
CA SER A 20 8.73 -19.45 -10.35
C SER A 20 8.92 -19.13 -11.84
N ILE A 21 9.35 -20.14 -12.61
CA ILE A 21 9.61 -20.02 -14.05
C ILE A 21 8.38 -19.42 -14.74
N GLU A 22 7.19 -19.76 -14.22
CA GLU A 22 5.89 -19.26 -14.66
C GLU A 22 5.76 -17.72 -14.51
N ARG A 23 6.33 -17.10 -13.46
CA ARG A 23 6.33 -15.63 -13.31
C ARG A 23 7.25 -14.95 -14.32
N VAL A 24 8.39 -15.55 -14.63
CA VAL A 24 9.34 -15.00 -15.61
C VAL A 24 8.80 -15.14 -17.03
N GLU A 25 8.23 -16.31 -17.36
CA GLU A 25 7.56 -16.57 -18.63
C GLU A 25 6.35 -15.63 -18.84
N SER A 26 5.50 -15.45 -17.82
CA SER A 26 4.36 -14.52 -17.93
C SER A 26 4.80 -13.07 -18.13
N LEU A 27 5.89 -12.64 -17.49
CA LEU A 27 6.47 -11.31 -17.71
C LEU A 27 7.04 -11.19 -19.13
N HIS A 28 7.78 -12.19 -19.61
CA HIS A 28 8.32 -12.20 -20.96
C HIS A 28 7.20 -12.12 -22.02
N HIS A 29 6.15 -12.93 -21.84
CA HIS A 29 4.96 -12.90 -22.68
C HIS A 29 4.28 -11.53 -22.64
N TYR A 30 4.11 -10.93 -21.45
CA TYR A 30 3.54 -9.59 -21.31
C TYR A 30 4.36 -8.54 -22.07
N CYS A 31 5.69 -8.55 -21.94
CA CYS A 31 6.58 -7.63 -22.64
C CYS A 31 6.52 -7.78 -24.17
N LYS A 32 6.33 -9.01 -24.67
CA LYS A 32 6.25 -9.29 -26.12
C LYS A 32 4.91 -8.91 -26.73
N THR A 33 3.83 -9.01 -25.96
CA THR A 33 2.45 -8.85 -26.48
C THR A 33 1.83 -7.49 -26.18
N THR A 34 2.32 -6.78 -25.17
CA THR A 34 1.70 -5.52 -24.71
C THR A 34 2.18 -4.33 -25.52
N SER A 35 1.25 -3.47 -25.94
CA SER A 35 1.58 -2.21 -26.61
C SER A 35 2.25 -1.21 -25.66
N ARG A 36 3.21 -0.44 -26.16
CA ARG A 36 3.87 0.64 -25.39
C ARG A 36 2.87 1.66 -24.84
N THR A 37 1.81 1.95 -25.60
CA THR A 37 0.73 2.86 -25.18
C THR A 37 0.02 2.35 -23.93
N ARG A 38 -0.29 1.06 -23.84
CA ARG A 38 -0.92 0.45 -22.67
C ARG A 38 -0.01 0.54 -21.45
N VAL A 39 1.29 0.29 -21.61
CA VAL A 39 2.26 0.40 -20.49
C VAL A 39 2.33 1.83 -19.97
N ILE A 40 2.51 2.81 -20.86
CA ILE A 40 2.54 4.24 -20.49
C ILE A 40 1.25 4.64 -19.77
N LEU A 41 0.10 4.23 -20.31
CA LEU A 41 -1.19 4.53 -19.71
C LEU A 41 -1.32 3.92 -18.31
N ILE A 42 -0.91 2.67 -18.11
CA ILE A 42 -0.92 2.04 -16.78
C ILE A 42 -0.01 2.80 -15.82
N CYS A 43 1.19 3.20 -16.23
CA CYS A 43 2.12 3.95 -15.39
C CYS A 43 1.56 5.31 -14.96
N ILE A 44 0.76 5.97 -15.81
CA ILE A 44 0.12 7.25 -15.51
C ILE A 44 -1.16 7.05 -14.69
N LEU A 45 -2.01 6.10 -15.07
CA LEU A 45 -3.31 5.88 -14.43
C LEU A 45 -3.20 5.24 -13.04
N THR A 46 -2.16 4.46 -12.78
CA THR A 46 -1.97 3.78 -11.49
C THR A 46 -1.80 4.74 -10.31
N PRO A 47 -0.94 5.79 -10.37
CA PRO A 47 -0.80 6.75 -9.27
C PRO A 47 -1.95 7.77 -9.19
N LEU A 48 -2.72 7.98 -10.27
CA LEU A 48 -3.73 9.03 -10.33
C LEU A 48 -4.79 8.95 -9.22
N PRO A 49 -5.41 7.79 -8.88
CA PRO A 49 -6.36 7.71 -7.78
C PRO A 49 -5.79 8.17 -6.44
N ALA A 50 -4.53 7.82 -6.15
CA ALA A 50 -3.85 8.24 -4.92
C ALA A 50 -3.55 9.74 -4.92
N LEU A 51 -3.10 10.29 -6.05
CA LEU A 51 -2.86 11.73 -6.21
C LEU A 51 -4.16 12.53 -6.10
N CYS A 52 -5.24 12.08 -6.74
CA CYS A 52 -6.56 12.70 -6.64
C CYS A 52 -7.03 12.74 -5.18
N LEU A 53 -6.91 11.63 -4.44
CA LEU A 53 -7.27 11.59 -3.03
C LEU A 53 -6.42 12.57 -2.20
N ALA A 54 -5.11 12.61 -2.43
CA ALA A 54 -4.22 13.54 -1.75
C ALA A 54 -4.62 15.00 -2.01
N VAL A 55 -4.87 15.38 -3.27
CA VAL A 55 -5.32 16.74 -3.62
C VAL A 55 -6.68 17.06 -2.97
N LEU A 56 -7.64 16.13 -2.99
CA LEU A 56 -8.94 16.32 -2.35
C LEU A 56 -8.79 16.57 -0.84
N LEU A 57 -7.86 15.88 -0.18
CA LEU A 57 -7.52 16.09 1.22
C LEU A 57 -6.80 17.44 1.45
N GLU A 58 -5.96 17.87 0.51
CA GLU A 58 -5.31 19.19 0.54
C GLU A 58 -6.29 20.35 0.37
N CYS A 59 -7.37 20.14 -0.37
CA CYS A 59 -8.41 21.15 -0.56
C CYS A 59 -9.29 21.37 0.69
N ILE A 60 -9.14 20.59 1.75
CA ILE A 60 -9.90 20.78 3.00
C ILE A 60 -9.31 22.00 3.74
N PRO A 61 -10.10 23.07 3.94
CA PRO A 61 -9.60 24.28 4.59
C PRO A 61 -9.32 24.01 6.07
N LEU A 62 -8.16 24.49 6.52
CA LEU A 62 -7.74 24.45 7.92
C LEU A 62 -7.56 25.88 8.43
N SER A 63 -8.00 26.10 9.67
CA SER A 63 -7.80 27.36 10.39
C SER A 63 -6.35 27.48 10.89
N SER A 64 -6.01 28.64 11.45
CA SER A 64 -4.70 28.81 12.07
C SER A 64 -4.48 27.79 13.19
N PRO A 65 -3.27 27.21 13.37
CA PRO A 65 -2.98 26.28 14.47
C PRO A 65 -3.19 26.90 15.86
N SER A 66 -3.10 28.24 15.95
CA SER A 66 -3.35 29.02 17.17
C SER A 66 -4.80 28.99 17.64
N GLU A 67 -5.76 28.71 16.76
CA GLU A 67 -7.19 28.61 17.12
C GLU A 67 -7.56 27.27 17.79
N GLY A 68 -6.60 26.35 17.91
CA GLY A 68 -6.76 25.09 18.62
C GLY A 68 -7.53 24.02 17.84
N TRP A 69 -7.74 22.88 18.48
CA TRP A 69 -8.27 21.66 17.83
C TRP A 69 -9.77 21.75 17.50
N GLN A 70 -10.55 22.54 18.24
CA GLN A 70 -11.99 22.71 17.99
C GLN A 70 -12.25 23.48 16.69
N ALA A 71 -11.50 24.56 16.46
CA ALA A 71 -11.55 25.31 15.20
C ALA A 71 -11.03 24.48 14.02
N ASN A 72 -10.11 23.55 14.30
CA ASN A 72 -9.49 22.68 13.31
C ASN A 72 -10.05 21.25 13.32
N TRP A 73 -11.33 21.02 13.63
CA TRP A 73 -11.88 19.67 13.71
C TRP A 73 -11.74 18.86 12.39
N LEU A 74 -11.76 19.56 11.23
CA LEU A 74 -11.53 18.98 9.90
C LEU A 74 -10.13 18.37 9.73
N PHE A 75 -9.14 18.84 10.51
CA PHE A 75 -7.80 18.25 10.56
C PHE A 75 -7.88 16.76 10.90
N TRP A 76 -8.72 16.37 11.86
CA TRP A 76 -8.84 14.99 12.29
C TRP A 76 -9.41 14.09 11.20
N ILE A 77 -10.38 14.58 10.41
CA ILE A 77 -10.88 13.85 9.24
C ILE A 77 -9.76 13.62 8.25
N ARG A 78 -9.03 14.69 7.92
CA ARG A 78 -7.94 14.63 6.95
C ARG A 78 -6.83 13.68 7.40
N PHE A 79 -6.44 13.75 8.65
CA PHE A 79 -5.45 12.90 9.29
C PHE A 79 -5.88 11.42 9.26
N ASN A 80 -7.12 11.13 9.66
CA ASN A 80 -7.67 9.77 9.66
C ASN A 80 -7.80 9.18 8.24
N MET A 81 -8.24 9.97 7.26
CA MET A 81 -8.33 9.52 5.86
C MET A 81 -6.96 9.21 5.26
N MET A 82 -5.94 10.01 5.58
CA MET A 82 -4.57 9.74 5.16
C MET A 82 -4.02 8.46 5.82
N GLY A 83 -4.21 8.32 7.14
CA GLY A 83 -3.85 7.11 7.88
C GLY A 83 -4.53 5.85 7.32
N LEU A 84 -5.84 5.93 7.03
CA LEU A 84 -6.60 4.82 6.46
C LEU A 84 -6.04 4.37 5.12
N THR A 85 -5.71 5.34 4.25
CA THR A 85 -5.18 5.06 2.91
C THR A 85 -3.80 4.40 2.98
N ILE A 86 -2.93 4.89 3.85
CA ILE A 86 -1.58 4.32 4.06
C ILE A 86 -1.69 2.91 4.63
N ASN A 87 -2.53 2.71 5.65
CA ASN A 87 -2.74 1.40 6.27
C ASN A 87 -3.34 0.39 5.27
N PHE A 88 -4.33 0.82 4.48
CA PHE A 88 -4.92 -0.02 3.44
C PHE A 88 -3.86 -0.45 2.41
N ALA A 89 -3.04 0.49 1.93
CA ALA A 89 -1.97 0.22 0.99
C ALA A 89 -0.93 -0.75 1.58
N ALA A 90 -0.52 -0.53 2.83
CA ALA A 90 0.45 -1.39 3.51
C ALA A 90 -0.05 -2.83 3.67
N VAL A 91 -1.29 -3.02 4.12
CA VAL A 91 -1.88 -4.35 4.29
C VAL A 91 -2.19 -5.01 2.94
N ALA A 92 -2.55 -4.24 1.91
CA ALA A 92 -2.71 -4.76 0.55
C ALA A 92 -1.36 -5.24 -0.03
N GLN A 93 -0.28 -4.49 0.19
CA GLN A 93 1.07 -4.89 -0.22
C GLN A 93 1.59 -6.09 0.56
N LEU A 94 1.20 -6.25 1.84
CA LEU A 94 1.59 -7.40 2.65
C LEU A 94 1.19 -8.74 2.02
N LYS A 95 0.04 -8.79 1.31
CA LYS A 95 -0.36 -9.98 0.53
C LYS A 95 0.61 -10.31 -0.61
N LEU A 96 1.20 -9.29 -1.24
CA LEU A 96 2.16 -9.47 -2.32
C LEU A 96 3.50 -10.01 -1.78
N PHE A 97 3.88 -9.59 -0.57
CA PHE A 97 5.11 -10.05 0.08
C PHE A 97 4.95 -11.42 0.75
N VAL A 98 3.75 -11.74 1.26
CA VAL A 98 3.48 -12.98 1.99
C VAL A 98 2.23 -13.66 1.39
N PRO A 99 2.40 -14.48 0.33
CA PRO A 99 1.28 -15.15 -0.34
C PRO A 99 0.50 -16.12 0.55
N SER A 100 1.13 -16.62 1.63
CA SER A 100 0.49 -17.49 2.62
C SER A 100 -0.49 -16.74 3.54
N LEU A 101 -0.48 -15.40 3.52
CA LEU A 101 -1.32 -14.59 4.38
C LEU A 101 -2.72 -14.42 3.75
N THR A 102 -3.70 -15.18 4.25
CA THR A 102 -5.10 -15.14 3.79
C THR A 102 -5.85 -13.92 4.34
N VAL A 103 -5.46 -12.75 3.85
CA VAL A 103 -6.12 -11.48 4.20
C VAL A 103 -7.29 -11.26 3.24
N THR A 104 -8.51 -11.24 3.74
CA THR A 104 -9.70 -10.86 2.96
C THR A 104 -9.82 -9.34 2.89
N PHE A 105 -10.44 -8.77 1.85
CA PHE A 105 -10.69 -7.32 1.76
C PHE A 105 -11.34 -6.75 3.03
N LYS A 106 -12.31 -7.48 3.61
CA LYS A 106 -12.94 -7.11 4.89
C LYS A 106 -11.92 -6.97 6.03
N LYS A 107 -10.95 -7.88 6.12
CA LYS A 107 -9.89 -7.83 7.15
C LYS A 107 -8.96 -6.62 6.93
N VAL A 108 -8.60 -6.32 5.68
CA VAL A 108 -7.83 -5.11 5.34
C VAL A 108 -8.55 -3.86 5.85
N LEU A 109 -9.84 -3.75 5.56
CA LEU A 109 -10.64 -2.59 5.92
C LEU A 109 -10.74 -2.43 7.44
N ILE A 110 -11.05 -3.51 8.17
CA ILE A 110 -11.18 -3.49 9.63
C ILE A 110 -9.85 -3.10 10.29
N THR A 111 -8.73 -3.72 9.90
CA THR A 111 -7.41 -3.42 10.46
C THR A 111 -6.99 -1.99 10.16
N SER A 112 -7.27 -1.50 8.95
CA SER A 112 -6.89 -0.14 8.55
C SER A 112 -7.71 0.92 9.27
N ILE A 113 -9.02 0.69 9.49
CA ILE A 113 -9.87 1.57 10.29
C ILE A 113 -9.39 1.59 11.74
N GLY A 114 -9.18 0.41 12.35
CA GLY A 114 -8.73 0.31 13.74
C GLY A 114 -7.39 1.00 13.99
N ALA A 115 -6.43 0.83 13.08
CA ALA A 115 -5.12 1.49 13.18
C ALA A 115 -5.19 3.01 13.01
N SER A 116 -6.14 3.53 12.22
CA SER A 116 -6.24 4.96 11.96
C SER A 116 -6.92 5.72 13.10
N VAL A 117 -7.90 5.09 13.75
CA VAL A 117 -8.60 5.65 14.93
C VAL A 117 -7.74 5.61 16.19
N ALA A 118 -6.70 4.76 16.21
CA ALA A 118 -5.77 4.63 17.33
C ALA A 118 -4.59 5.64 17.30
N LEU A 119 -4.45 6.43 16.23
CA LEU A 119 -3.45 7.49 16.05
C LEU A 119 -3.99 8.84 16.54
#